data_AF-A0A944MWK5-F1
#
_entry.id   AF-A0A944MWK5-F1
#
_cell.length_a   1.000
_cell.length_b   1.000
_cell.length_c   1.000
_cell.angle_alpha   90.00
_cell.angle_beta   90.00
_cell.angle_gamma   90.00
#
_symmetry.space_group_name_H-M   'P 1'
#
loop_
_entity.id
_entity.type
_entity.pdbx_description
1 polymer ?
#
loop_
_entity_poly.entity_id
_entity_poly.type
_entity_poly.pdbx_seq_one_letter_code
_entity_poly.pdbx_strand_id
1 'polypeptide(L)' 'SSPEEAEIRKKQFPAGMAEDMEGFAVAAACTMLKVPWVVIRGISNTAGDRDQSNWHTEEALHNVSKHVSHFLADTQ' A
#
# COMPACT_ATOMS: atom_id res chain seq x y z
N SER A 1 -2.13 3.20 -11.75
CA SER A 1 -2.01 4.31 -12.72
C SER A 1 -1.64 3.79 -14.09
N SER A 2 -1.65 4.60 -15.15
CA SER A 2 -0.89 4.30 -16.39
C SER A 2 0.62 4.38 -16.13
N PRO A 3 1.48 3.84 -17.02
CA PRO A 3 2.93 3.93 -16.87
C PRO A 3 3.44 5.38 -16.77
N GLU A 4 2.89 6.28 -17.60
CA GLU A 4 3.27 7.69 -17.60
C GLU A 4 2.91 8.39 -16.28
N GLU A 5 1.69 8.16 -15.78
CA GLU A 5 1.24 8.69 -14.50
C GLU A 5 2.10 8.16 -13.33
N ALA A 6 2.48 6.88 -13.35
CA ALA A 6 3.34 6.28 -12.33
C ALA A 6 4.73 6.94 -12.30
N GLU A 7 5.33 7.19 -13.47
CA GLU A 7 6.61 7.88 -13.58
C GLU A 7 6.54 9.35 -13.14
N ILE A 8 5.46 10.06 -13.47
CA ILE A 8 5.22 11.42 -12.97
C ILE A 8 5.16 11.42 -11.44
N ARG A 9 4.38 10.50 -10.84
CA ARG A 9 4.27 10.39 -9.37
C ARG A 9 5.59 10.06 -8.71
N LYS A 10 6.38 9.15 -9.29
CA LYS A 10 7.72 8.79 -8.77
C LYS A 10 8.68 9.99 -8.76
N LYS A 11 8.61 10.85 -9.78
CA LYS A 11 9.38 12.11 -9.82
C LYS A 11 8.87 13.14 -8.79
N GLN A 12 7.55 13.26 -8.63
CA GLN A 12 6.93 14.18 -7.66
C GLN A 12 7.15 13.75 -6.21
N PHE A 13 7.18 12.45 -5.96
CA PHE A 13 7.35 11.84 -4.64
C PHE A 13 8.54 10.87 -4.65
N PRO A 14 9.80 11.35 -4.66
CA PRO A 14 10.98 10.47 -4.75
C PRO A 14 11.12 9.45 -3.61
N ALA A 15 10.53 9.74 -2.46
CA ALA A 15 10.48 8.83 -1.31
C ALA A 15 9.25 7.89 -1.31
N GLY A 16 8.34 8.04 -2.27
CA GLY A 16 7.16 7.19 -2.40
C GLY A 16 7.56 5.76 -2.77
N MET A 17 7.25 4.80 -1.89
CA MET A 17 7.60 3.39 -2.09
C MET A 17 6.50 2.58 -2.80
N ALA A 18 5.25 3.01 -2.68
CA ALA A 18 4.07 2.37 -3.27
C ALA A 18 2.96 3.40 -3.51
N GLU A 19 2.01 3.07 -4.38
CA GLU A 19 0.75 3.81 -4.53
C GLU A 19 -0.45 2.92 -4.16
N ASP A 20 -1.44 3.49 -3.50
CA ASP A 20 -2.76 2.87 -3.28
C ASP A 20 -3.84 3.96 -3.35
N MET A 21 -5.10 3.58 -3.12
CA MET A 21 -6.24 4.51 -3.23
C MET A 21 -6.84 4.91 -1.88
N GLU A 22 -6.68 4.11 -0.82
CA GLU A 22 -7.34 4.34 0.48
C GLU A 22 -6.38 4.80 1.59
N GLY A 23 -5.09 4.48 1.50
CA GLY A 23 -4.15 4.61 2.63
C GLY A 23 -4.06 6.04 3.16
N PHE A 24 -4.02 7.03 2.26
CA PHE A 24 -3.99 8.44 2.64
C PHE A 24 -5.25 8.88 3.40
N ALA A 25 -6.44 8.51 2.91
CA ALA A 25 -7.70 8.94 3.52
C ALA A 25 -7.87 8.37 4.93
N VAL A 26 -7.51 7.10 5.14
CA VAL A 26 -7.52 6.44 6.46
C VAL A 26 -6.52 7.12 7.40
N ALA A 27 -5.27 7.32 6.96
CA ALA A 27 -4.24 7.98 7.75
C ALA A 27 -4.62 9.42 8.14
N ALA A 28 -5.21 10.18 7.21
CA ALA A 28 -5.69 11.53 7.47
C ALA A 28 -6.79 11.54 8.53
N ALA A 29 -7.78 10.65 8.43
CA ALA A 29 -8.86 10.54 9.41
C ALA A 29 -8.33 10.14 10.81
N CYS A 30 -7.47 9.13 10.89
CA CYS A 30 -6.82 8.73 12.15
C CYS A 30 -6.02 9.88 12.76
N THR A 31 -5.27 10.61 11.95
CA THR A 31 -4.48 11.77 12.39
C THR A 31 -5.38 12.88 12.95
N MET A 32 -6.47 13.22 12.27
CA MET A 32 -7.45 14.21 12.73
C MET A 32 -8.10 13.82 14.06
N LEU A 33 -8.36 12.53 14.25
CA LEU A 33 -8.98 11.96 15.46
C LEU A 33 -7.97 11.56 16.54
N LYS A 34 -6.66 11.79 16.32
CA LYS A 34 -5.57 11.40 17.23
C LYS A 34 -5.56 9.90 17.56
N VAL A 35 -5.93 9.06 16.60
CA VAL A 35 -5.88 7.61 16.71
C VAL A 35 -4.52 7.12 16.16
N PRO A 36 -3.73 6.36 16.93
CA PRO A 36 -2.50 5.74 16.43
C PRO A 36 -2.81 4.84 15.23
N TRP A 37 -1.96 4.90 14.21
CA TRP A 37 -2.19 4.18 12.96
C TRP A 37 -0.88 3.71 12.33
N VAL A 38 -0.99 2.64 11.53
CA VAL A 38 0.05 2.12 10.65
C VAL A 38 -0.62 1.58 9.39
N VAL A 39 0.03 1.69 8.22
CA VAL A 39 -0.42 1.07 6.98
C VAL A 39 0.50 -0.11 6.67
N ILE A 40 -0.08 -1.29 6.54
CA ILE A 40 0.61 -2.51 6.12
C ILE A 40 -0.06 -2.99 4.83
N ARG A 41 0.70 -3.11 3.74
CA ARG A 41 0.20 -3.48 2.41
C ARG A 41 1.06 -4.57 1.79
N GLY A 42 0.41 -5.52 1.12
CA GLY A 42 1.07 -6.43 0.18
C GLY A 42 1.17 -5.77 -1.19
N ILE A 43 2.30 -5.94 -1.88
CA ILE A 43 2.50 -5.41 -3.23
C ILE A 43 2.03 -6.45 -4.24
N SER A 44 0.96 -6.15 -4.99
CA SER A 44 0.38 -7.04 -6.00
C SER A 44 1.01 -6.89 -7.38
N ASN A 45 1.53 -5.71 -7.70
CA ASN A 45 2.04 -5.38 -9.03
C ASN A 45 2.89 -4.10 -8.97
N THR A 46 3.64 -3.85 -10.06
CA THR A 46 4.34 -2.58 -10.26
C THR A 46 3.34 -1.49 -10.65
N ALA A 47 3.47 -0.31 -10.05
CA ALA A 47 2.67 0.86 -10.42
C ALA A 47 2.86 1.18 -11.92
N GLY A 48 1.74 1.38 -12.62
CA GLY A 48 1.74 1.58 -14.07
C GLY A 48 1.34 0.35 -14.88
N ASP A 49 1.44 -0.86 -14.29
CA ASP A 49 0.95 -2.07 -14.93
C ASP A 49 -0.58 -2.14 -14.88
N ARG A 50 -1.20 -2.10 -16.06
CA ARG A 50 -2.65 -2.16 -16.23
C ARG A 50 -3.16 -3.51 -16.68
N ASP A 51 -2.26 -4.44 -16.98
CA ASP A 51 -2.63 -5.81 -17.32
C ASP A 51 -2.84 -6.60 -16.03
N GLN A 52 -4.10 -6.88 -15.71
CA GLN A 52 -4.47 -7.57 -14.48
C GLN A 52 -3.96 -9.01 -14.43
N SER A 53 -3.62 -9.64 -15.56
CA SER A 53 -3.04 -11.00 -15.50
C SER A 53 -1.63 -11.04 -14.90
N ASN A 54 -0.94 -9.90 -14.82
CA ASN A 54 0.36 -9.78 -14.17
C ASN A 54 0.24 -9.50 -12.66
N TRP A 55 -0.98 -9.34 -12.14
CA TRP A 55 -1.19 -9.00 -10.75
C TRP A 55 -1.19 -10.26 -9.88
N HIS A 56 -0.35 -10.25 -8.86
CA HIS A 56 -0.19 -11.36 -7.92
C HIS A 56 -1.02 -11.07 -6.65
N THR A 57 -2.31 -10.78 -6.83
CA THR A 57 -3.18 -10.28 -5.75
C THR A 57 -3.33 -11.30 -4.62
N GLU A 58 -3.52 -12.58 -4.93
CA GLU A 58 -3.66 -13.63 -3.90
C GLU A 58 -2.41 -13.76 -3.04
N GLU A 59 -1.23 -13.73 -3.65
CA GLU A 59 0.05 -13.78 -2.94
C GLU A 59 0.25 -12.53 -2.06
N ALA A 60 -0.03 -11.35 -2.60
CA ALA A 60 0.05 -10.09 -1.85
C ALA A 60 -0.87 -10.10 -0.62
N LEU A 61 -2.10 -10.61 -0.77
CA LEU A 61 -3.08 -10.76 0.31
C LEU A 61 -2.61 -11.79 1.36
N HIS A 62 -2.08 -12.93 0.93
CA HIS A 62 -1.54 -13.94 1.83
C HIS A 62 -0.37 -13.39 2.67
N ASN A 63 0.58 -12.74 2.00
CA ASN A 63 1.77 -12.20 2.65
C ASN A 63 1.44 -11.07 3.64
N VAL A 64 0.54 -10.15 3.27
CA VAL A 64 0.14 -9.07 4.18
C VAL A 64 -0.65 -9.61 5.37
N SER A 65 -1.52 -10.60 5.18
CA SER A 65 -2.27 -11.23 6.27
C SER A 65 -1.34 -11.89 7.31
N LYS A 66 -0.32 -12.62 6.83
CA LYS A 66 0.71 -13.20 7.69
C LYS A 66 1.49 -12.13 8.45
N HIS A 67 1.90 -11.04 7.77
CA HIS A 67 2.65 -9.97 8.41
C HIS A 67 1.83 -9.22 9.46
N VAL A 68 0.57 -8.92 9.18
CA VAL A 68 -0.36 -8.31 10.14
C VAL A 68 -0.55 -9.21 11.36
N SER A 69 -0.70 -10.52 11.15
CA SER A 69 -0.85 -11.48 12.25
C SER A 69 0.36 -11.48 13.18
N HIS A 70 1.58 -11.41 12.64
CA HIS A 70 2.80 -11.29 13.43
C HIS A 70 2.88 -9.92 14.15
N PHE A 71 2.62 -8.83 13.44
CA PHE A 71 2.65 -7.48 14.01
C PHE A 71 1.70 -7.34 15.23
N LEU A 72 0.51 -7.94 15.15
CA LEU A 72 -0.47 -7.94 16.24
C LEU A 72 -0.10 -8.88 17.40
N ALA A 73 0.63 -9.96 17.14
CA ALA A 73 1.11 -10.85 18.19
C ALA A 73 2.24 -10.21 19.01
N ASP A 74 3.12 -9.44 18.35
CA ASP A 74 4.26 -8.75 18.98
C ASP A 74 3.87 -7.46 19.73
N THR A 75 2.64 -6.98 19.57
CA THR A 75 2.11 -5.78 20.24
C THR A 75 1.30 -6.07 21.50
N GLN A 76 1.27 -7.34 21.96
CA GLN A 76 0.73 -7.74 23.27
C GLN A 76 1.78 -7.74 24.38
#